data_AF-A0A5M6DE57-F1
#
_entry.id   AF-A0A5M6DE57-F1
#
_cell.length_a   1.000
_cell.length_b   1.000
_cell.length_c   1.000
_cell.angle_alpha   90.00
_cell.angle_beta   90.00
_cell.angle_gamma   90.00
#
_symmetry.space_group_name_H-M   'P 1'
#
loop_
_entity.id
_entity.type
_entity.pdbx_description
1 polymer ?
#
loop_
_entity_poly.entity_id
_entity_poly.type
_entity_poly.pdbx_seq_one_letter_code
_entity_poly.pdbx_strand_id
1 'polypeptide(L)'
;MSGEYHGWDEEGDHWRFADVVGRPHGESVFLIEDFGGETSPRQALSAIMSAMAQFQERIEVVKSDCNTRLIEKLKEASMLRVADIHLGDDEYWGILGVQTKSPPKKQPWWKFW
;
A
#
# COMPACT_ATOMS: atom_id res chain seq x y z
N MET A 1 -4.85 22.01 -5.16
CA MET A 1 -4.13 21.40 -4.02
C MET A 1 -2.67 21.35 -4.41
N SER A 2 -1.79 22.07 -3.71
CA SER A 2 -0.33 21.93 -3.91
C SER A 2 0.19 20.92 -2.89
N GLY A 3 -0.08 19.64 -3.13
CA GLY A 3 0.59 18.57 -2.40
C GLY A 3 2.07 18.57 -2.79
N GLU A 4 2.96 18.27 -1.83
CA GLU A 4 4.34 17.99 -2.16
C GLU A 4 4.38 16.76 -3.09
N TYR A 5 5.12 16.86 -4.19
CA TYR A 5 5.25 15.76 -5.14
C TYR A 5 6.06 14.63 -4.51
N HIS A 6 5.51 13.41 -4.49
CA HIS A 6 6.16 12.22 -3.93
C HIS A 6 6.21 11.04 -4.91
N GLY A 7 6.14 11.31 -6.21
CA GLY A 7 6.34 10.31 -7.26
C GLY A 7 5.07 9.76 -7.88
N TRP A 8 3.89 10.27 -7.50
CA TRP A 8 2.66 9.98 -8.21
C TRP A 8 2.42 11.06 -9.27
N ASP A 9 2.38 10.64 -10.52
CA ASP A 9 2.11 11.49 -11.68
C ASP A 9 0.63 11.35 -12.10
N GLU A 10 -0.02 12.47 -12.37
CA GLU A 10 -1.41 12.50 -12.84
C GLU A 10 -1.49 12.12 -14.33
N GLU A 11 -2.30 11.11 -14.64
CA GLU A 11 -2.56 10.62 -16.00
C GLU A 11 -4.07 10.54 -16.26
N GLY A 12 -4.66 11.68 -16.63
CA GLY A 12 -6.11 11.79 -16.83
C GLY A 12 -6.84 11.64 -15.50
N ASP A 13 -7.76 10.67 -15.42
CA ASP A 13 -8.52 10.41 -14.18
C ASP A 13 -7.77 9.51 -13.18
N HIS A 14 -6.55 9.07 -13.53
CA HIS A 14 -5.73 8.17 -12.71
C HIS A 14 -4.41 8.84 -12.31
N TRP A 15 -3.74 8.22 -11.36
CA TRP A 15 -2.40 8.55 -10.93
C TRP A 15 -1.52 7.32 -11.06
N ARG A 16 -0.25 7.53 -11.42
CA ARG A 16 0.71 6.44 -11.59
C ARG A 16 1.98 6.66 -10.77
N PHE A 17 2.44 5.60 -10.12
CA PHE A 17 3.75 5.50 -9.47
C PHE A 17 4.46 4.27 -10.03
N ALA A 18 5.41 4.48 -10.96
CA ALA A 18 5.99 3.39 -11.74
C ALA A 18 4.89 2.53 -12.41
N ASP A 19 4.76 1.25 -12.07
CA ASP A 19 3.71 0.36 -12.61
C ASP A 19 2.42 0.36 -11.77
N VAL A 20 2.41 1.07 -10.64
CA VAL A 20 1.26 1.12 -9.72
C VAL A 20 0.27 2.18 -10.20
N VAL A 21 -1.00 1.80 -10.30
CA VAL A 21 -2.10 2.68 -10.71
C VAL A 21 -3.05 2.87 -9.54
N GLY A 22 -3.47 4.12 -9.33
CA GLY A 22 -4.49 4.47 -8.36
C GLY A 22 -5.29 5.68 -8.81
N ARG A 23 -6.31 6.02 -8.03
CA ARG A 23 -7.16 7.18 -8.29
C ARG A 23 -7.82 7.69 -7.00
N PRO A 24 -8.26 8.95 -6.97
CA PRO A 24 -9.19 9.42 -5.96
C PRO A 24 -10.48 8.58 -5.97
N HIS A 25 -10.98 8.25 -4.79
CA HIS A 25 -12.21 7.50 -4.58
C HIS A 25 -13.05 8.14 -3.47
N GLY A 26 -14.16 8.78 -3.86
CA GLY A 26 -14.96 9.55 -2.89
C GLY A 26 -14.24 10.80 -2.38
N GLU A 27 -14.52 11.21 -1.14
CA GLU A 27 -14.09 12.52 -0.62
C GLU A 27 -12.71 12.51 0.07
N SER A 28 -12.20 11.36 0.51
CA SER A 28 -10.96 11.31 1.32
C SER A 28 -10.24 9.96 1.27
N VAL A 29 -10.36 9.26 0.13
CA VAL A 29 -9.68 7.98 -0.10
C VAL A 29 -8.93 8.05 -1.42
N PHE A 30 -7.65 7.67 -1.37
CA PHE A 30 -6.90 7.33 -2.57
C PHE A 30 -6.87 5.81 -2.70
N LEU A 31 -7.48 5.31 -3.77
CA LEU A 31 -7.63 3.88 -4.05
C LEU A 31 -6.51 3.43 -5.00
N ILE A 32 -5.71 2.47 -4.55
CA ILE A 32 -4.78 1.73 -5.40
C ILE A 32 -5.55 0.59 -6.06
N GLU A 33 -5.60 0.61 -7.38
CA GLU A 33 -6.38 -0.33 -8.18
C GLU A 33 -5.54 -1.53 -8.61
N ASP A 34 -4.30 -1.27 -9.03
CA ASP A 34 -3.38 -2.31 -9.48
C ASP A 34 -1.95 -1.94 -9.12
N PHE A 35 -1.23 -2.88 -8.48
CA PHE A 35 0.21 -2.74 -8.28
C PHE A 35 1.03 -3.08 -9.53
N GLY A 36 0.49 -3.79 -10.51
CA GLY A 36 1.22 -4.30 -11.66
C GLY A 36 1.91 -5.65 -11.39
N GLY A 37 1.98 -6.49 -12.43
CA GLY A 37 2.40 -7.90 -12.30
C GLY A 37 3.86 -8.12 -11.87
N GLU A 38 4.76 -7.22 -12.27
CA GLU A 38 6.20 -7.30 -12.00
C GLU A 38 6.64 -6.55 -10.74
N THR A 39 5.70 -5.86 -10.08
CA THR A 39 5.99 -5.04 -8.90
C THR A 39 6.44 -5.90 -7.73
N SER A 40 7.60 -5.54 -7.15
CA SER A 40 8.11 -6.17 -5.94
C SER A 40 7.40 -5.65 -4.68
N PRO A 41 7.41 -6.41 -3.57
CA PRO A 41 6.82 -5.93 -2.31
C PRO A 41 7.38 -4.59 -1.84
N ARG A 42 8.68 -4.32 -2.05
CA ARG A 42 9.28 -3.04 -1.68
C ARG A 42 8.78 -1.88 -2.54
N GLN A 43 8.59 -2.09 -3.84
CA GLN A 43 8.02 -1.08 -4.73
C GLN A 43 6.57 -0.78 -4.34
N ALA A 44 5.76 -1.82 -4.08
CA ALA A 44 4.40 -1.65 -3.58
C ALA A 44 4.36 -0.87 -2.25
N LEU A 45 5.25 -1.18 -1.31
CA LEU A 45 5.37 -0.43 -0.05
C LEU A 45 5.75 1.04 -0.29
N SER A 46 6.68 1.30 -1.21
CA SER A 46 7.08 2.66 -1.58
C SER A 46 5.93 3.44 -2.18
N ALA A 47 5.16 2.83 -3.09
CA ALA A 47 3.99 3.45 -3.70
C ALA A 47 2.93 3.83 -2.65
N ILE A 48 2.64 2.92 -1.71
CA ILE A 48 1.73 3.18 -0.58
C ILE A 48 2.24 4.36 0.26
N MET A 49 3.51 4.36 0.65
CA MET A 49 4.10 5.44 1.46
C MET A 49 4.06 6.78 0.74
N SER A 50 4.42 6.79 -0.54
CA SER A 50 4.34 7.98 -1.40
C SER A 50 2.92 8.49 -1.52
N ALA A 51 1.93 7.59 -1.66
CA ALA A 51 0.52 7.97 -1.71
C ALA A 51 0.06 8.59 -0.39
N MET A 52 0.42 7.99 0.75
CA MET A 52 0.13 8.53 2.08
C MET A 52 0.71 9.95 2.27
N ALA A 53 1.92 10.19 1.74
CA ALA A 53 2.56 11.50 1.84
C ALA A 53 1.93 12.55 0.91
N GLN A 54 1.64 12.18 -0.34
CA GLN A 54 1.17 13.10 -1.38
C GLN A 54 -0.29 13.50 -1.21
N PHE A 55 -1.15 12.54 -0.93
CA PHE A 55 -2.60 12.79 -0.86
C PHE A 55 -3.05 13.13 0.56
N GLN A 56 -2.32 12.70 1.59
CA GLN A 56 -2.71 12.85 3.00
C GLN A 56 -4.11 12.28 3.31
N GLU A 57 -4.59 11.42 2.43
CA GLU A 57 -5.89 10.75 2.48
C GLU A 57 -5.74 9.33 3.05
N ARG A 58 -6.89 8.68 3.30
CA ARG A 58 -6.88 7.24 3.59
C ARG A 58 -6.47 6.50 2.33
N ILE A 59 -5.57 5.53 2.47
CA ILE A 59 -5.18 4.69 1.35
C ILE A 59 -5.97 3.39 1.43
N GLU A 60 -6.64 3.05 0.34
CA GLU A 60 -7.31 1.77 0.16
C GLU A 60 -6.71 1.03 -1.03
N VAL A 61 -6.83 -0.29 -1.02
CA VAL A 61 -6.30 -1.16 -2.09
C VAL A 61 -7.39 -2.14 -2.50
N VAL A 62 -7.68 -2.23 -3.79
CA VAL A 62 -8.64 -3.21 -4.35
C VAL A 62 -8.14 -4.63 -4.09
N LYS A 63 -9.02 -5.54 -3.65
CA LYS A 63 -8.71 -6.96 -3.57
C LYS A 63 -8.78 -7.61 -4.95
N SER A 64 -7.64 -7.63 -5.64
CA SER A 64 -7.41 -8.41 -6.85
C SER A 64 -6.35 -9.49 -6.61
N ASP A 65 -6.26 -10.51 -7.46
CA ASP A 65 -5.23 -11.57 -7.32
C ASP A 65 -3.81 -11.00 -7.25
N CYS A 66 -3.53 -9.99 -8.10
CA CYS A 66 -2.23 -9.30 -8.14
C CYS A 66 -1.95 -8.58 -6.82
N ASN A 67 -2.93 -7.81 -6.33
CA ASN A 67 -2.77 -7.01 -5.13
C ASN A 67 -2.70 -7.87 -3.87
N THR A 68 -3.52 -8.92 -3.81
CA THR A 68 -3.54 -9.90 -2.71
C THR A 68 -2.16 -10.46 -2.46
N ARG A 69 -1.49 -10.94 -3.52
CA ARG A 69 -0.14 -11.50 -3.44
C ARG A 69 0.86 -10.54 -2.78
N LEU A 70 0.75 -9.24 -3.03
CA LEU A 70 1.69 -8.24 -2.51
C LEU A 70 1.31 -7.77 -1.10
N ILE A 71 0.03 -7.53 -0.85
CA ILE A 71 -0.48 -7.14 0.46
C ILE A 71 -0.23 -8.24 1.49
N GLU A 72 -0.47 -9.50 1.16
CA GLU A 72 -0.19 -10.63 2.05
C GLU A 72 1.31 -10.73 2.39
N LYS A 73 2.20 -10.63 1.39
CA LYS A 73 3.65 -10.61 1.64
C LYS A 73 4.06 -9.47 2.57
N LEU A 74 3.48 -8.29 2.41
CA LEU A 74 3.77 -7.13 3.26
C LEU A 74 3.20 -7.30 4.67
N LYS A 75 2.01 -7.91 4.82
CA LYS A 75 1.43 -8.28 6.12
C LYS A 75 2.29 -9.31 6.85
N GLU A 76 2.69 -10.39 6.17
CA GLU A 76 3.56 -11.44 6.71
C GLU A 76 4.91 -10.88 7.17
N ALA A 77 5.49 -9.95 6.39
CA ALA A 77 6.72 -9.25 6.74
C ALA A 77 6.54 -8.20 7.86
N SER A 78 5.31 -8.02 8.38
CA SER A 78 4.93 -6.98 9.33
C SER A 78 5.22 -5.56 8.85
N MET A 79 5.33 -5.34 7.53
CA MET A 79 5.59 -4.04 6.93
C MET A 79 4.31 -3.23 6.73
N LEU A 80 3.14 -3.89 6.77
CA LEU A 80 1.86 -3.26 6.52
C LEU A 80 0.82 -3.75 7.52
N ARG A 81 0.05 -2.82 8.09
CA ARG A 81 -1.17 -3.11 8.84
C ARG A 81 -2.35 -2.69 7.99
N VAL A 82 -3.29 -3.61 7.80
CA VAL A 82 -4.48 -3.38 6.99
C VAL A 82 -5.74 -3.79 7.75
N ALA A 83 -6.87 -3.19 7.39
CA ALA A 83 -8.20 -3.65 7.74
C ALA A 83 -8.94 -4.08 6.48
N ASP A 84 -9.69 -5.18 6.56
CA ASP A 84 -10.61 -5.57 5.49
C ASP A 84 -11.83 -4.65 5.48
N ILE A 85 -12.15 -4.10 4.32
CA ILE A 85 -13.29 -3.22 4.07
C ILE A 85 -14.17 -3.89 3.01
N HIS A 86 -15.47 -3.97 3.28
CA HIS A 86 -16.45 -4.49 2.33
C HIS A 86 -17.48 -3.37 2.10
N LEU A 87 -17.63 -2.94 0.85
CA LEU A 87 -18.56 -1.88 0.46
C LEU A 87 -19.44 -2.39 -0.67
N GLY A 88 -20.63 -2.89 -0.32
CA GLY A 88 -21.49 -3.55 -1.31
C GLY A 88 -20.86 -4.85 -1.80
N ASP A 89 -20.67 -4.95 -3.12
CA ASP A 89 -20.04 -6.09 -3.78
C ASP A 89 -18.51 -5.96 -3.88
N ASP A 90 -17.97 -4.79 -3.54
CA ASP A 90 -16.55 -4.52 -3.66
C ASP A 90 -15.80 -4.81 -2.35
N GLU A 91 -14.62 -5.42 -2.48
CA GLU A 91 -13.73 -5.69 -1.36
C GLU A 91 -12.42 -4.90 -1.49
N TYR A 92 -12.02 -4.27 -0.38
CA TYR A 92 -10.81 -3.46 -0.29
C TYR A 92 -10.02 -3.79 0.99
N TRP A 93 -8.77 -3.34 1.01
CA TRP A 93 -7.97 -3.20 2.22
C TRP A 93 -7.71 -1.74 2.53
N GLY A 94 -8.15 -1.28 3.70
CA GLY A 94 -7.75 0.00 4.25
C GLY A 94 -6.37 -0.09 4.89
N ILE A 95 -5.43 0.76 4.47
CA ILE A 95 -4.09 0.82 5.06
C ILE A 95 -4.15 1.58 6.39
N LEU A 96 -3.85 0.88 7.49
CA LEU A 96 -3.84 1.45 8.84
C LEU A 96 -2.46 1.98 9.25
N GLY A 97 -1.40 1.48 8.62
CA GLY A 97 -0.05 1.93 8.91
C GLY A 97 1.02 1.13 8.20
N VAL A 98 2.16 1.77 8.00
CA VAL A 98 3.32 1.22 7.31
C VAL A 98 4.52 1.15 8.28
N GLN A 99 5.23 0.02 8.27
CA GLN A 99 6.51 -0.15 8.96
C GLN A 99 7.62 -0.34 7.93
N THR A 100 8.60 0.56 7.93
CA THR A 100 9.72 0.56 6.96
C THR A 100 10.84 -0.42 7.30
N LYS A 101 10.89 -0.90 8.55
CA LYS A 101 11.87 -1.87 9.03
C LYS A 101 11.16 -3.15 9.43
N SER A 102 11.61 -4.28 8.87
CA SER A 102 11.21 -5.59 9.39
C SER A 102 11.54 -5.67 10.88
N PRO A 103 10.65 -6.22 11.72
CA PRO A 103 10.94 -6.39 13.13
C PRO A 103 12.22 -7.23 13.31
N PRO A 104 13.06 -6.91 14.30
CA PRO A 104 14.29 -7.65 14.53
C PRO A 104 13.97 -9.13 14.74
N LYS A 105 14.64 -10.02 14.01
CA LYS A 105 14.51 -11.47 14.22
C LYS A 105 14.78 -11.77 15.68
N LYS A 106 13.83 -12.41 16.38
CA LYS A 106 14.00 -12.84 17.77
C LYS A 106 15.28 -13.66 17.85
N GLN A 107 16.29 -13.16 18.56
CA GLN A 107 17.51 -13.93 18.78
C GLN A 107 17.15 -15.15 19.65
N PRO A 108 17.63 -16.36 19.32
CA PRO A 108 17.41 -17.51 20.18
C PRO A 108 18.08 -17.27 21.53
N TRP A 109 17.28 -17.36 22.59
CA TRP A 109 17.64 -17.24 24.00
C TRP A 109 18.83 -18.12 24.46
N TRP A 110 19.23 -19.11 23.66
CA TRP A 110 20.37 -19.99 23.95
C TRP A 110 21.75 -19.41 23.64
N LYS A 111 21.86 -18.24 23.01
CA LYS A 111 23.16 -17.58 22.77
C LYS A 111 23.69 -16.78 23.97
N PHE A 112 23.04 -16.89 25.13
CA PHE A 112 23.43 -16.22 26.39
C PHE A 112 23.89 -17.19 27.49
N TRP A 113 24.17 -18.45 27.16
CA TRP A 113 24.77 -19.44 28.07
C TRP A 113 26.07 -19.97 27.50
#